data_AF-A0A0K0ILM9-F1
#
_entry.id   AF-A0A0K0ILM9-F1
#
_cell.length_a   1.000
_cell.length_b   1.000
_cell.length_c   1.000
_cell.angle_alpha   90.00
_cell.angle_beta   90.00
_cell.angle_gamma   90.00
#
_symmetry.space_group_name_H-M   'P 1'
#
loop_
_entity.id
_entity.type
_entity.pdbx_description
1 polymer ?
#
loop_
_entity_poly.entity_id
_entity_poly.type
_entity_poly.pdbx_seq_one_letter_code
_entity_poly.pdbx_strand_id
1 'polypeptide(L)'
;MSSLYPTSEIYVEYNKKTEEKRSDDNLVEDIFKEHEELTTEQGVELINRFGSSVANYYLPNEDIEMIQVRLSFRDPVPYSERNNPNYKPDTKYMDLGWQEYSQTVPVL
;
A
#
# COMPACT_ATOMS: atom_id res chain seq x y z
N MET A 1 -19.53 3.01 17.56
CA MET A 1 -19.72 3.17 16.10
C MET A 1 -18.67 4.15 15.63
N SER A 2 -17.58 3.67 15.04
CA SER A 2 -16.50 4.51 14.52
C SER A 2 -16.81 4.79 13.05
N SER A 3 -16.89 6.06 12.68
CA SER A 3 -17.20 6.48 11.30
C SER A 3 -16.03 6.10 10.39
N LEU A 4 -16.29 5.16 9.48
CA LEU A 4 -15.35 4.57 8.51
C LEU A 4 -14.99 5.51 7.33
N TYR A 5 -14.93 6.82 7.53
CA TYR A 5 -14.59 7.75 6.46
C TYR A 5 -13.54 8.79 6.92
N PRO A 6 -12.35 8.83 6.30
CA PRO A 6 -11.37 9.90 6.49
C PRO A 6 -11.80 11.16 5.73
N THR A 7 -13.03 11.63 5.97
CA THR A 7 -13.63 12.78 5.28
C THR A 7 -13.28 14.14 5.92
N SER A 8 -12.45 14.20 6.96
CA SER A 8 -12.28 15.45 7.74
C SER A 8 -10.94 16.15 7.67
N GLU A 9 -9.82 15.49 7.33
CA GLU A 9 -8.51 16.18 7.36
C GLU A 9 -8.16 16.83 6.02
N ILE A 10 -8.29 16.08 4.90
CA ILE A 10 -8.02 16.59 3.55
C ILE A 10 -8.93 17.78 3.21
N TYR A 11 -10.22 17.66 3.53
CA TYR A 11 -11.19 18.75 3.33
C TYR A 11 -10.87 19.99 4.16
N VAL A 12 -10.37 19.81 5.38
CA VAL A 12 -10.03 20.92 6.27
C VAL A 12 -8.75 21.62 5.82
N GLU A 13 -7.73 20.87 5.40
CA GLU A 13 -6.49 21.46 4.87
C GLU A 13 -6.71 22.18 3.54
N TYR A 14 -7.53 21.59 2.66
CA TYR A 14 -7.95 22.19 1.39
C TYR A 14 -8.61 23.55 1.59
N ASN A 15 -9.59 23.65 2.51
CA ASN A 15 -10.31 24.90 2.79
C ASN A 15 -9.40 25.96 3.43
N LYS A 16 -8.42 25.55 4.24
CA LYS A 16 -7.49 26.46 4.91
C LYS A 16 -6.49 27.09 3.93
N LYS A 17 -6.01 26.32 2.95
CA LYS A 17 -5.07 26.82 1.92
C LYS A 17 -5.75 27.61 0.80
N THR A 18 -7.03 27.32 0.48
CA THR A 18 -7.78 28.05 -0.56
C THR A 18 -8.20 29.46 -0.15
N GLU A 19 -8.31 29.78 1.15
CA GLU A 19 -8.50 31.17 1.61
C GLU A 19 -7.23 32.03 1.42
N GLU A 20 -6.03 31.43 1.39
CA GLU A 20 -4.76 32.17 1.32
C GLU A 20 -4.23 32.37 -0.11
N LYS A 21 -4.57 31.53 -1.10
CA LYS A 21 -3.99 31.60 -2.46
C LYS A 21 -4.98 31.23 -3.56
N ARG A 22 -5.71 32.22 -4.07
CA ARG A 22 -6.69 32.10 -5.17
C ARG A 22 -6.11 32.21 -6.60
N SER A 23 -4.84 31.87 -6.85
CA SER A 23 -4.23 32.16 -8.16
C SER A 23 -3.15 31.19 -8.65
N ASP A 24 -3.29 29.88 -8.43
CA ASP A 24 -2.42 28.91 -9.12
C ASP A 24 -3.22 27.68 -9.55
N ASP A 25 -3.46 27.56 -10.86
CA ASP A 25 -4.23 26.46 -11.46
C ASP A 25 -3.57 25.08 -11.25
N ASN A 26 -2.27 25.04 -10.90
CA ASN A 26 -1.52 23.81 -10.65
C ASN A 26 -1.51 23.36 -9.17
N LEU A 27 -1.92 24.23 -8.24
CA LEU A 27 -1.84 23.93 -6.79
C LEU A 27 -2.69 22.71 -6.41
N VAL A 28 -3.82 22.52 -7.09
CA VAL A 28 -4.73 21.41 -6.86
C VAL A 28 -4.09 20.10 -7.31
N GLU A 29 -3.49 20.08 -8.49
CA GLU A 29 -2.83 18.90 -9.06
C GLU A 29 -1.60 18.50 -8.23
N ASP A 30 -0.83 19.47 -7.75
CA ASP A 30 0.32 19.25 -6.87
C ASP A 30 -0.09 18.64 -5.52
N ILE A 31 -1.17 19.12 -4.89
CA ILE A 31 -1.69 18.56 -3.63
C ILE A 31 -2.18 17.12 -3.83
N PHE A 32 -2.87 16.83 -4.93
CA PHE A 32 -3.33 15.48 -5.22
C PHE A 32 -2.16 14.52 -5.44
N LYS A 33 -1.14 14.96 -6.17
CA LYS A 33 0.06 14.17 -6.43
C LYS A 33 0.86 13.89 -5.16
N GLU A 34 1.07 14.91 -4.32
CA GLU A 34 1.75 14.76 -3.01
C GLU A 34 0.98 13.78 -2.11
N HIS A 35 -0.35 13.85 -2.10
CA HIS A 35 -1.16 12.94 -1.31
C HIS A 35 -1.13 11.50 -1.88
N GLU A 36 -1.13 11.33 -3.21
CA GLU A 36 -0.99 10.03 -3.86
C GLU A 36 0.36 9.38 -3.54
N GLU A 37 1.43 10.17 -3.58
CA GLU A 37 2.79 9.75 -3.20
C GLU A 37 2.86 9.35 -1.72
N LEU A 38 2.36 10.20 -0.81
CA LEU A 38 2.29 9.91 0.63
C LEU A 38 1.48 8.65 0.95
N THR A 39 0.33 8.47 0.29
CA THR A 39 -0.53 7.29 0.48
C THR A 39 0.17 6.02 -0.03
N THR A 40 0.92 6.15 -1.13
CA THR A 40 1.69 5.05 -1.70
C THR A 40 2.86 4.65 -0.78
N GLU A 41 3.60 5.62 -0.25
CA GLU A 41 4.70 5.38 0.69
C GLU A 41 4.21 4.71 1.98
N GLN A 42 3.13 5.22 2.59
CA GLN A 42 2.52 4.61 3.78
C GLN A 42 2.01 3.19 3.50
N GLY A 43 1.45 2.95 2.31
CA GLY A 43 1.01 1.63 1.89
C GLY A 43 2.17 0.64 1.79
N VAL A 44 3.29 1.05 1.18
CA VAL A 44 4.52 0.25 1.07
C VAL A 44 5.10 -0.05 2.46
N GLU A 45 5.17 0.95 3.34
CA GLU A 45 5.66 0.78 4.71
C GLU A 45 4.81 -0.25 5.48
N LEU A 46 3.49 -0.16 5.41
CA LEU A 46 2.58 -1.10 6.07
C LEU A 46 2.77 -2.54 5.57
N ILE A 47 2.95 -2.72 4.26
CA ILE A 47 3.19 -4.03 3.65
C ILE A 47 4.53 -4.60 4.13
N ASN A 48 5.59 -3.79 4.16
CA ASN A 48 6.90 -4.22 4.64
C ASN A 48 6.89 -4.54 6.15
N ARG A 49 6.16 -3.76 6.95
CA ARG A 49 5.95 -4.05 8.37
C ARG A 49 5.22 -5.36 8.58
N PHE A 50 4.17 -5.61 7.80
CA PHE A 50 3.48 -6.89 7.81
C PHE A 50 4.42 -8.05 7.45
N GLY A 51 5.20 -7.90 6.37
CA GLY A 51 6.23 -8.87 5.96
C GLY A 51 7.23 -9.16 7.07
N SER A 52 7.73 -8.12 7.75
CA SER A 52 8.65 -8.26 8.89
C SER A 52 7.99 -9.00 10.07
N SER A 53 6.73 -8.68 10.38
CA SER A 53 6.02 -9.29 11.51
C SER A 53 5.83 -10.80 11.36
N VAL A 54 5.72 -11.30 10.11
CA VAL A 54 5.58 -12.73 9.82
C VAL A 54 6.92 -13.43 9.57
N ALA A 55 7.99 -12.69 9.22
CA ALA A 55 9.28 -13.28 8.88
C ALA A 55 9.84 -14.15 10.02
N ASN A 56 9.80 -13.64 11.26
CA ASN A 56 10.24 -14.40 12.45
C ASN A 56 9.41 -15.65 12.73
N TYR A 57 8.13 -15.69 12.32
CA TYR A 57 7.32 -16.88 12.48
C TYR A 57 7.80 -18.01 11.56
N TYR A 58 8.19 -17.69 10.33
CA TYR A 58 8.65 -18.67 9.35
C TYR A 58 10.16 -18.98 9.46
N LEU A 59 10.95 -18.06 9.99
CA LEU A 59 12.41 -18.16 10.13
C LEU A 59 12.85 -17.88 11.58
N PRO A 60 12.41 -18.67 12.57
CA PRO A 60 12.54 -18.34 13.99
C PRO A 60 13.97 -18.39 14.56
N ASN A 61 14.92 -18.98 13.83
CA ASN A 61 16.31 -19.13 14.27
C ASN A 61 17.31 -18.42 13.35
N GLU A 62 16.82 -17.67 12.37
CA GLU A 62 17.67 -16.94 11.44
C GLU A 62 17.83 -15.49 11.92
N ASP A 63 19.03 -14.95 11.78
CA ASP A 63 19.28 -13.53 11.98
C ASP A 63 18.96 -12.80 10.68
N ILE A 64 17.78 -12.18 10.63
CA ILE A 64 17.27 -11.53 9.42
C ILE A 64 17.77 -10.08 9.41
N GLU A 65 18.66 -9.76 8.46
CA GLU A 65 19.16 -8.39 8.28
C GLU A 65 18.21 -7.53 7.43
N MET A 66 17.73 -8.11 6.32
CA MET A 66 16.94 -7.40 5.32
C MET A 66 15.75 -8.27 4.86
N ILE A 67 14.66 -7.61 4.51
CA ILE A 67 13.49 -8.24 3.91
C ILE A 67 13.15 -7.60 2.56
N GLN A 68 12.61 -8.42 1.66
CA GLN A 68 11.99 -7.96 0.42
C GLN A 68 10.60 -8.56 0.32
N VAL A 69 9.60 -7.71 0.04
CA VAL A 69 8.23 -8.18 -0.17
C VAL A 69 7.89 -8.14 -1.66
N ARG A 70 7.36 -9.26 -2.17
CA ARG A 70 6.80 -9.36 -3.53
C ARG A 70 5.28 -9.43 -3.45
N LEU A 71 4.62 -8.51 -4.14
CA LEU A 71 3.17 -8.54 -4.34
C LEU A 71 2.85 -9.34 -5.61
N SER A 72 1.91 -10.27 -5.51
CA SER A 72 1.40 -11.03 -6.67
C SER A 72 -0.05 -10.64 -6.96
N PHE A 73 -0.31 -10.12 -8.14
CA PHE A 73 -1.63 -9.79 -8.64
C PHE A 73 -2.04 -10.87 -9.62
N ARG A 74 -2.93 -11.76 -9.20
CA ARG A 74 -3.49 -12.79 -10.07
C ARG A 74 -4.86 -12.34 -10.56
N ASP A 75 -5.03 -12.35 -11.88
CA ASP A 75 -6.33 -12.06 -12.47
C ASP A 75 -7.37 -13.11 -12.03
N PRO A 76 -8.61 -12.69 -11.73
CA PRO A 76 -9.65 -13.62 -11.37
C PRO A 76 -9.98 -14.52 -12.56
N VAL A 77 -10.28 -15.79 -12.31
CA VAL A 77 -10.75 -16.71 -13.34
C VAL A 77 -12.15 -16.25 -13.79
N PRO A 78 -12.35 -15.84 -15.06
CA PRO A 78 -13.66 -15.46 -15.55
C PRO A 78 -14.65 -16.61 -15.45
N TYR A 79 -15.93 -16.31 -15.27
CA TYR A 79 -16.96 -17.34 -15.14
C TYR A 79 -16.97 -18.33 -16.31
N SER A 80 -16.75 -17.84 -17.54
CA SER A 80 -16.68 -18.66 -18.76
C SER A 80 -15.55 -19.70 -18.75
N GLU A 81 -14.49 -19.45 -17.98
CA GLU A 81 -13.27 -20.28 -17.94
C GLU A 81 -13.20 -21.15 -16.68
N ARG A 82 -14.21 -21.09 -15.79
CA ARG A 82 -14.20 -21.77 -14.48
C ARG A 82 -13.97 -23.29 -14.57
N ASN A 83 -14.44 -23.93 -15.63
CA ASN A 83 -14.29 -25.36 -15.86
C ASN A 83 -13.25 -25.70 -16.93
N ASN A 84 -12.47 -24.72 -17.40
CA ASN A 84 -11.41 -24.94 -18.38
C ASN A 84 -10.10 -25.30 -17.65
N PRO A 85 -9.65 -26.56 -17.66
CA PRO A 85 -8.42 -26.97 -16.96
C PRO A 85 -7.16 -26.36 -17.59
N ASN A 86 -7.26 -25.83 -18.82
CA ASN A 86 -6.15 -25.20 -19.53
C ASN A 86 -6.08 -23.69 -19.30
N TYR A 87 -7.09 -23.08 -18.67
CA TYR A 87 -7.07 -21.66 -18.38
C TYR A 87 -6.03 -21.34 -17.30
N LYS A 88 -5.08 -20.48 -17.62
CA LYS A 88 -4.07 -19.99 -16.67
C LYS A 88 -4.32 -18.50 -16.45
N PRO A 89 -4.79 -18.08 -15.26
CA PRO A 89 -4.93 -16.67 -14.97
C PRO A 89 -3.58 -15.98 -15.04
N ASP A 90 -3.55 -14.79 -15.64
CA ASP A 90 -2.33 -13.99 -15.68
C ASP A 90 -1.93 -13.62 -14.25
N THR A 91 -0.63 -13.58 -13.98
CA THR A 91 -0.10 -13.21 -12.67
C THR A 91 1.02 -12.20 -12.87
N LYS A 92 0.78 -10.98 -12.39
CA LYS A 92 1.77 -9.90 -12.39
C LYS A 92 2.43 -9.84 -11.02
N TYR A 93 3.68 -9.42 -11.01
CA TYR A 93 4.47 -9.30 -9.79
C TYR A 93 4.99 -7.88 -9.66
N MET A 94 5.01 -7.38 -8.43
CA MET A 94 5.66 -6.14 -8.07
C MET A 94 6.58 -6.41 -6.88
N ASP A 95 7.86 -6.16 -7.07
CA ASP A 95 8.84 -6.24 -5.99
C ASP A 95 8.91 -4.90 -5.28
N LEU A 96 8.67 -4.92 -3.99
CA LEU A 96 9.04 -3.81 -3.12
C LEU A 96 10.55 -3.87 -2.88
N GLY A 97 11.17 -2.71 -2.65
CA GLY A 97 12.61 -2.64 -2.40
C GLY A 97 13.01 -3.42 -1.14
N TRP A 98 14.29 -3.77 -1.05
CA TRP A 98 14.87 -4.30 0.17
C TRP A 98 14.77 -3.26 1.29
N GLN A 99 14.35 -3.70 2.48
CA GLN A 99 14.31 -2.86 3.69
C GLN A 99 14.93 -3.60 4.86
N GLU A 100 15.49 -2.82 5.80
CA GLU A 100 16.01 -3.36 7.05
C GLU A 100 14.91 -4.10 7.80
N TYR A 101 15.27 -5.26 8.31
CA TYR A 101 14.37 -6.04 9.13
C TYR A 101 14.11 -5.32 10.46
N SER A 102 12.84 -5.10 10.77
CA SER A 102 12.44 -4.60 12.08
C SER A 102 11.50 -5.59 12.74
N GLN A 103 11.90 -6.09 13.92
CA GLN A 103 11.06 -6.95 14.71
C GLN A 103 9.84 -6.18 15.20
N THR A 104 8.72 -6.38 14.50
CA THR A 104 7.44 -5.73 14.77
C THR A 104 6.41 -6.77 15.18
N VAL A 105 5.58 -6.43 16.17
CA VAL A 105 4.52 -7.32 16.64
C VAL A 105 3.43 -7.38 15.56
N PRO A 106 2.93 -8.56 15.16
CA PRO A 106 1.87 -8.64 14.16
C PRO A 106 0.63 -7.89 14.66
N VAL A 107 0.11 -6.99 13.84
CA VAL A 107 -1.22 -6.41 14.05
C VAL A 107 -2.23 -7.47 13.60
N LEU A 108 -2.74 -8.25 14.57
CA LEU A 108 -3.81 -9.24 14.37
C LEU A 108 -5.18 -8.60 14.53
#